data_AF-A0A2N2HVU9-F1
#
_entry.id   AF-A0A2N2HVU9-F1
#
_cell.length_a   1.000
_cell.length_b   1.000
_cell.length_c   1.000
_cell.angle_alpha   90.00
_cell.angle_beta   90.00
_cell.angle_gamma   90.00
#
_symmetry.space_group_name_H-M   'P 1'
#
loop_
_entity.id
_entity.type
_entity.pdbx_description
1 polymer ?
#
loop_
_entity_poly.entity_id
_entity_poly.type
_entity_poly.pdbx_seq_one_letter_code
_entity_poly.pdbx_strand_id
1 'polypeptide(L)' 'MPMCKECKKFFPVKEDPKNGDCVERAVDPRQAYYKAKPVVADKDASSCSSFEKK' A
#
# COMPACT_ATOMS: atom_id res chain seq x y z
N MET A 1 8.25 -14.09 -4.34
CA MET A 1 8.46 -12.73 -3.81
C MET A 1 7.10 -12.14 -3.48
N PRO A 2 6.90 -11.55 -2.28
CA PRO A 2 5.64 -10.86 -1.97
C PRO A 2 5.39 -9.72 -2.96
N MET A 3 4.15 -9.58 -3.41
CA MET A 3 3.70 -8.51 -4.28
C MET A 3 2.87 -7.48 -3.52
N CYS A 4 2.82 -6.22 -3.99
CA CYS A 4 1.99 -5.18 -3.37
C CYS A 4 0.52 -5.60 -3.21
N LYS A 5 -0.07 -6.32 -4.17
CA LYS A 5 -1.46 -6.81 -4.09
C LYS A 5 -1.74 -7.74 -2.90
N GLU A 6 -0.71 -8.39 -2.38
CA GLU A 6 -0.77 -9.30 -1.23
C GLU A 6 -0.61 -8.55 0.11
N CYS A 7 -0.38 -7.23 0.09
CA CYS A 7 -0.20 -6.39 1.27
C CYS A 7 -1.54 -5.84 1.79
N LYS A 8 -1.81 -5.91 3.11
CA LYS A 8 -2.99 -5.34 3.79
C LYS A 8 -3.24 -3.87 3.46
N LYS A 9 -2.16 -3.15 3.21
CA LYS A 9 -2.17 -1.71 2.91
C LYS A 9 -2.48 -1.40 1.45
N PHE A 10 -2.56 -2.39 0.57
CA PHE A 10 -2.89 -2.19 -0.84
C PHE A 10 -4.39 -2.24 -1.09
N PHE A 11 -4.91 -1.15 -1.64
CA PHE A 11 -6.30 -0.98 -2.05
C PHE A 11 -6.35 -0.76 -3.57
N PRO A 12 -6.94 -1.69 -4.35
CA PRO A 12 -7.01 -1.55 -5.81
C PRO A 12 -7.91 -0.38 -6.22
N VAL A 13 -7.55 0.31 -7.31
CA VAL A 13 -8.41 1.27 -7.99
C VAL A 13 -9.54 0.47 -8.67
N LYS A 14 -10.79 0.92 -8.54
CA LYS A 14 -11.96 0.18 -9.04
C LYS A 14 -11.96 0.05 -10.55
N GLU A 15 -11.55 1.12 -11.24
CA GLU A 15 -11.51 1.20 -12.69
C GLU A 15 -10.34 0.39 -13.29
N ASP A 16 -9.22 0.26 -12.55
CA ASP A 16 -8.05 -0.49 -12.97
C ASP A 16 -7.39 -1.24 -11.79
N PRO A 17 -7.74 -2.52 -11.57
CA PRO A 17 -7.19 -3.33 -10.49
C PRO A 17 -5.69 -3.61 -10.58
N LYS A 18 -5.04 -3.30 -11.72
CA LYS A 18 -3.58 -3.38 -11.87
C LYS A 18 -2.88 -2.26 -11.09
N ASN A 19 -3.60 -1.19 -10.79
CA ASN A 19 -3.15 -0.07 -9.99
C ASN A 19 -3.92 -0.01 -8.67
N GLY A 20 -3.28 0.53 -7.64
CA GLY A 20 -3.89 0.69 -6.33
C GLY A 20 -3.11 1.66 -5.47
N ASP A 21 -3.66 1.97 -4.31
CA ASP A 21 -3.02 2.80 -3.31
C ASP A 21 -2.42 1.95 -2.20
N CYS A 22 -1.15 2.22 -1.89
CA CYS A 22 -0.54 1.81 -0.64
C CYS A 22 -0.92 2.83 0.44
N VAL A 23 -1.83 2.44 1.32
CA VAL A 23 -2.40 3.30 2.36
C VAL A 23 -1.70 3.04 3.69
N GLU A 24 -1.08 4.09 4.25
CA GLU A 24 -0.36 4.03 5.51
C GLU A 24 -0.90 5.07 6.48
N ARG A 25 -1.09 4.67 7.75
CA ARG A 25 -1.36 5.61 8.83
C ARG A 25 -0.04 6.22 9.30
N ALA A 26 0.01 7.54 9.33
CA ALA A 26 1.09 8.30 9.93
C ALA A 26 0.56 9.07 11.14
N VAL A 27 1.43 9.32 12.10
CA VAL A 27 1.13 10.17 13.27
C VAL A 27 2.27 11.16 13.38
N ASP A 28 1.93 12.44 13.45
CA ASP A 28 2.84 13.52 13.78
C ASP A 28 2.47 14.13 15.14
N PRO A 29 3.25 15.09 15.69
CA PRO A 29 2.95 15.70 16.99
C PRO A 29 1.58 16.41 17.09
N ARG A 30 0.90 16.66 15.97
CA ARG A 30 -0.39 17.37 15.92
C ARG A 30 -1.56 16.40 15.74
N GLN A 31 -1.43 15.41 14.86
CA GLN A 31 -2.54 14.52 14.50
C GLN A 31 -2.10 13.21 13.86
N ALA A 32 -3.05 12.26 13.82
CA ALA A 32 -2.98 11.09 12.97
C ALA A 32 -3.62 11.39 11.60
N TYR A 33 -3.00 10.92 10.53
CA TYR A 33 -3.50 11.06 9.17
C TYR A 33 -3.14 9.85 8.32
N TYR A 34 -3.69 9.76 7.13
CA TYR A 34 -3.40 8.68 6.18
C TYR A 34 -2.65 9.24 4.97
N LYS A 35 -1.66 8.49 4.50
CA LYS A 35 -0.97 8.71 3.23
C LYS A 35 -1.43 7.64 2.26
N ALA A 36 -1.77 8.04 1.04
CA ALA A 36 -2.04 7.14 -0.07
C ALA A 36 -0.95 7.34 -1.12
N LYS A 37 -0.24 6.26 -1.47
CA LYS A 37 0.76 6.27 -2.53
C LYS A 37 0.32 5.34 -3.66
N PRO A 38 0.20 5.82 -4.91
CA PRO A 38 -0.13 4.95 -6.03
C PRO A 38 1.00 3.95 -6.26
N VAL A 39 0.63 2.68 -6.44
CA VAL A 39 1.52 1.55 -6.70
C VAL A 39 0.87 0.57 -7.66
N VAL A 40 1.70 -0.15 -8.42
CA VAL A 40 1.25 -1.26 -9.27
C VAL A 40 1.04 -2.50 -8.40
N ALA A 41 -0.04 -3.24 -8.66
CA ALA A 41 -0.45 -4.44 -7.91
C ALA A 41 0.66 -5.51 -7.89
N ASP A 42 1.31 -5.73 -9.03
CA ASP A 42 2.36 -6.73 -9.20
C ASP A 42 3.78 -6.21 -8.89
N LYS A 43 3.90 -5.03 -8.29
CA LYS A 43 5.19 -4.51 -7.84
C LYS A 43 5.78 -5.41 -6.74
N ASP A 44 7.06 -5.75 -6.88
CA ASP A 44 7.80 -6.50 -5.86
C ASP A 44 7.83 -5.72 -4.55
N ALA A 45 7.41 -6.38 -3.47
CA ALA A 45 7.37 -5.85 -2.12
C ALA A 45 8.39 -6.52 -1.18
N SER A 46 9.30 -7.35 -1.72
CA SER A 46 10.28 -8.11 -0.92
C SER A 46 11.20 -7.22 -0.08
N SER A 47 11.45 -5.99 -0.53
CA SER A 47 12.27 -4.98 0.16
C SER A 47 11.45 -3.91 0.89
N CYS A 48 10.12 -4.03 0.92
CA CYS A 48 9.24 -3.05 1.54
C CYS A 48 9.12 -3.30 3.05
N SER A 49 9.71 -2.43 3.86
CA SER A 49 9.66 -2.50 5.33
C SER A 49 8.23 -2.39 5.90
N SER A 50 7.31 -1.77 5.17
CA SER A 50 5.91 -1.63 5.54
C SER A 50 5.02 -2.79 5.11
N PHE A 51 5.56 -3.81 4.43
CA PHE A 51 4.77 -4.91 3.91
C PHE A 51 4.15 -5.73 5.04
N GLU A 52 2.84 -5.93 4.98
CA GLU A 52 2.08 -6.77 5.90
C GLU A 52 1.17 -7.67 5.08
N LYS A 53 1.36 -8.99 5.15
CA LYS A 53 0.58 -9.95 4.35
C LYS A 53 -0.91 -9.89 4.74
N LYS A 54 -1.80 -9.85 3.74
CA LYS A 54 -3.27 -9.94 3.87
C LYS A 54 -3.67 -11.18 4.66
#